data_AF-A0A5C6BJQ0-F1
#
_entry.id   AF-A0A5C6BJQ0-F1
#
_cell.length_a   1.000
_cell.length_b   1.000
_cell.length_c   1.000
_cell.angle_alpha   90.00
_cell.angle_beta   90.00
_cell.angle_gamma   90.00
#
_symmetry.space_group_name_H-M   'P 1'
#
loop_
_entity.id
_entity.type
_entity.pdbx_description
1 polymer ?
#
loop_
_entity_poly.entity_id
_entity_poly.type
_entity_poly.pdbx_seq_one_letter_code
_entity_poly.pdbx_strand_id
1 'polypeptide(L)'
;MMLVFEILPSSARHKAAQELILPTTVEKIVSGGQTGVDRAALDMAIVAGIACGGWCPLGRKAEDGPLPLHYPLTETESGDYVVRTEWNVRDSDGTLILAGRPLTGGTALTERLAKRQQRPCRVAFPYSDRDVASVAEWLATNRIRTVNIAGPRESQQPGIYAAAVAFLGQLFSDT
;
A
#
# COMPACT_ATOMS: atom_id res chain seq x y z
N MET A 1 13.73 19.07 22.85
CA MET A 1 13.74 20.10 21.79
C MET A 1 12.28 20.35 21.42
N MET A 2 11.70 21.39 22.02
CA MET A 2 10.28 21.71 21.94
C MET A 2 9.94 22.18 20.51
N LEU A 3 8.90 21.59 19.92
CA LEU A 3 8.57 21.66 18.50
C LEU A 3 8.35 23.10 18.02
N VAL A 4 9.06 23.48 16.96
CA VAL A 4 8.89 24.75 16.22
C VAL A 4 7.52 24.83 15.49
N PHE A 5 6.74 23.74 15.48
CA PHE A 5 5.52 23.59 14.70
C PHE A 5 4.28 24.30 15.28
N GLU A 6 4.21 24.54 16.60
CA GLU A 6 3.00 25.11 17.22
C GLU A 6 2.79 26.60 16.95
N ILE A 7 3.82 27.31 16.50
CA ILE A 7 3.82 28.77 16.32
C ILE A 7 3.41 29.17 14.89
N LEU A 8 3.39 28.23 13.93
CA LEU A 8 3.06 28.55 12.54
C LEU A 8 1.55 28.66 12.30
N PRO A 9 1.08 29.57 11.43
CA PRO A 9 -0.32 29.62 10.99
C PRO A 9 -0.71 28.35 10.23
N SER A 10 -2.00 27.96 10.30
CA SER A 10 -2.53 26.67 9.77
C SER A 10 -2.12 26.38 8.32
N SER A 11 -2.13 27.39 7.44
CA SER A 11 -1.71 27.27 6.04
C SER A 11 -0.21 27.01 5.87
N ALA A 12 0.63 27.59 6.74
CA ALA A 12 2.07 27.35 6.75
C ALA A 12 2.42 25.98 7.33
N ARG A 13 1.61 25.44 8.25
CA ARG A 13 1.75 24.05 8.72
C ARG A 13 1.44 23.05 7.61
N HIS A 14 0.40 23.28 6.83
CA HIS A 14 0.05 22.42 5.69
C HIS A 14 1.19 22.41 4.66
N LYS A 15 1.73 23.59 4.35
CA LYS A 15 2.86 23.72 3.42
C LYS A 15 4.15 23.12 3.97
N ALA A 16 4.47 23.35 5.25
CA ALA A 16 5.64 22.76 5.91
C ALA A 16 5.51 21.23 6.10
N ALA A 17 4.30 20.70 6.27
CA ALA A 17 4.04 19.26 6.31
C ALA A 17 4.13 18.60 4.92
N GLN A 18 3.80 19.35 3.85
CA GLN A 18 4.04 18.95 2.47
C GLN A 18 5.54 19.02 2.10
N GLU A 19 6.29 19.95 2.68
CA GLU A 19 7.74 20.12 2.48
C GLU A 19 8.60 19.21 3.38
N LEU A 20 8.01 18.48 4.33
CA LEU A 20 8.70 17.56 5.23
C LEU A 20 8.14 16.13 5.12
N ILE A 21 7.98 15.64 3.90
CA ILE A 21 7.86 14.19 3.68
C ILE A 21 9.21 13.61 4.08
N LEU A 22 9.29 12.99 5.26
CA LEU A 22 10.48 12.25 5.65
C LEU A 22 10.77 11.21 4.56
N PRO A 23 12.02 11.09 4.07
CA PRO A 23 12.35 10.11 3.04
C PRO A 23 11.91 8.72 3.53
N THR A 24 11.08 8.05 2.75
CA THR A 24 10.50 6.78 3.18
C THR A 24 11.60 5.73 3.29
N THR A 25 11.63 4.95 4.38
CA THR A 25 12.59 3.86 4.57
C THR A 25 12.22 2.58 3.82
N VAL A 26 11.27 2.67 2.88
CA VAL A 26 10.72 1.54 2.17
C VAL A 26 11.71 1.09 1.11
N GLU A 27 12.16 -0.15 1.22
CA GLU A 27 13.08 -0.79 0.28
C GLU A 27 12.36 -1.73 -0.66
N LYS A 28 11.19 -2.23 -0.23
CA LYS A 28 10.39 -3.17 -1.01
C LYS A 28 8.89 -2.94 -0.84
N ILE A 29 8.18 -2.95 -1.96
CA ILE A 29 6.73 -3.01 -2.02
C ILE A 29 6.31 -4.42 -2.40
N VAL A 30 5.45 -5.05 -1.59
CA VAL A 30 4.82 -6.32 -1.94
C VAL A 30 3.33 -6.16 -2.16
N SER A 31 2.79 -6.94 -3.10
CA SER A 31 1.35 -7.01 -3.33
C SER A 31 0.96 -8.34 -3.99
N GLY A 32 -0.33 -8.64 -4.08
CA GLY A 32 -0.82 -9.88 -4.68
C GLY A 32 -1.23 -9.81 -6.14
N GLY A 33 -1.00 -8.67 -6.79
CA GLY A 33 -1.17 -8.49 -8.23
C GLY A 33 -2.61 -8.38 -8.72
N GLN A 34 -3.64 -8.39 -7.87
CA GLN A 34 -5.01 -8.17 -8.32
C GLN A 34 -5.15 -6.83 -9.08
N THR A 35 -6.18 -6.66 -9.91
CA THR A 35 -6.50 -5.34 -10.47
C THR A 35 -6.75 -4.30 -9.34
N GLY A 36 -6.81 -3.02 -9.69
CA GLY A 36 -7.01 -1.97 -8.70
C GLY A 36 -5.73 -1.68 -7.91
N VAL A 37 -5.83 -1.70 -6.58
CA VAL A 37 -4.73 -1.25 -5.70
C VAL A 37 -3.48 -2.11 -5.81
N ASP A 38 -3.64 -3.42 -5.89
CA ASP A 38 -2.50 -4.33 -5.93
C ASP A 38 -1.63 -4.08 -7.17
N ARG A 39 -2.26 -3.80 -8.32
CA ARG A 39 -1.56 -3.44 -9.55
C ARG A 39 -0.89 -2.07 -9.48
N ALA A 40 -1.62 -1.06 -8.98
CA ALA A 40 -1.09 0.28 -8.79
C ALA A 40 0.16 0.28 -7.90
N ALA A 41 0.19 -0.56 -6.86
CA ALA A 41 1.35 -0.72 -6.00
C ALA A 41 2.59 -1.24 -6.74
N LEU A 42 2.42 -2.28 -7.57
CA LEU A 42 3.51 -2.86 -8.34
C LEU A 42 4.01 -1.90 -9.42
N ASP A 43 3.09 -1.24 -10.13
CA ASP A 43 3.43 -0.27 -11.17
C ASP A 43 4.19 0.92 -10.59
N MET A 44 3.72 1.46 -9.46
CA MET A 44 4.40 2.57 -8.79
C MET A 44 5.76 2.18 -8.22
N ALA A 45 5.92 0.95 -7.73
CA ALA A 45 7.23 0.48 -7.30
C ALA A 45 8.22 0.42 -8.47
N ILE A 46 7.79 -0.09 -9.63
CA ILE A 46 8.60 -0.13 -10.86
C ILE A 46 8.97 1.29 -11.30
N VAL A 47 8.01 2.21 -11.35
CA VAL A 47 8.24 3.61 -11.75
C VAL A 47 9.19 4.33 -10.80
N ALA A 48 9.05 4.11 -9.48
CA ALA A 48 9.90 4.72 -8.46
C ALA A 48 11.26 4.01 -8.28
N GLY A 49 11.54 2.93 -9.01
CA GLY A 49 12.77 2.15 -8.85
C GLY A 49 12.86 1.41 -7.50
N ILE A 50 11.76 1.24 -6.79
CA ILE A 50 11.68 0.51 -5.52
C ILE A 50 11.53 -0.98 -5.84
N ALA A 51 12.24 -1.86 -5.12
CA ALA A 51 12.10 -3.30 -5.34
C ALA A 51 10.64 -3.72 -5.14
N CYS A 52 10.12 -4.57 -6.03
CA CYS A 52 8.76 -5.07 -5.91
C CYS A 52 8.66 -6.59 -5.99
N GLY A 53 7.52 -7.12 -5.55
CA GLY A 53 7.19 -8.54 -5.64
C GLY A 53 5.99 -8.88 -4.79
N GLY A 54 5.98 -10.09 -4.22
CA GLY A 54 4.89 -10.57 -3.37
C GLY A 54 4.34 -11.91 -3.84
N TRP A 55 3.28 -12.34 -3.16
CA TRP A 55 2.64 -13.63 -3.38
C TRP A 55 1.37 -13.48 -4.20
N CYS A 56 1.24 -14.27 -5.26
CA CYS A 56 0.03 -14.38 -6.07
C CYS A 56 -0.55 -15.80 -6.01
N PRO A 57 -1.84 -16.02 -6.35
CA PRO A 57 -2.40 -17.36 -6.35
C PRO A 57 -1.71 -18.27 -7.38
N LEU A 58 -1.74 -19.58 -7.15
CA LEU A 58 -1.38 -20.58 -8.15
C LEU A 58 -2.09 -20.32 -9.49
N GLY A 59 -1.37 -20.44 -10.59
CA GLY A 59 -1.78 -20.07 -11.93
C GLY A 59 -1.79 -18.57 -12.19
N ARG A 60 -1.15 -17.77 -11.30
CA ARG A 60 -1.11 -16.31 -11.35
C ARG A 60 -2.49 -15.68 -11.54
N LYS A 61 -3.50 -16.16 -10.83
CA LYS A 61 -4.90 -15.73 -11.08
C LYS A 61 -5.14 -14.28 -10.66
N ALA A 62 -5.78 -13.50 -11.53
CA ALA A 62 -6.42 -12.21 -11.23
C ALA A 62 -7.80 -12.14 -11.90
N GLU A 63 -8.58 -11.07 -11.64
CA GLU A 63 -9.94 -10.95 -12.19
C GLU A 63 -9.98 -10.72 -13.70
N ASP A 64 -8.92 -10.15 -14.26
CA ASP A 64 -8.73 -9.83 -15.67
C ASP A 64 -7.97 -10.93 -16.43
N GLY A 65 -7.75 -12.08 -15.78
CA GLY A 65 -6.99 -13.20 -16.32
C GLY A 65 -5.68 -13.43 -15.59
N PRO A 66 -4.75 -14.23 -16.15
CA PRO A 66 -3.45 -14.47 -15.55
C PRO A 66 -2.59 -13.20 -15.45
N LEU A 67 -1.88 -13.02 -14.34
CA LEU A 67 -1.00 -11.87 -14.11
C LEU A 67 0.13 -11.84 -15.14
N PRO A 68 0.39 -10.68 -15.78
CA PRO A 68 1.55 -10.52 -16.66
C PRO A 68 2.87 -10.94 -16.01
N LEU A 69 3.77 -11.50 -16.83
CA LEU A 69 5.05 -12.04 -16.36
C LEU A 69 6.06 -10.98 -15.91
N HIS A 70 5.87 -9.72 -16.32
CA HIS A 70 6.77 -8.64 -15.90
C HIS A 70 6.64 -8.29 -14.41
N TYR A 71 5.56 -8.70 -13.75
CA TYR A 71 5.45 -8.56 -12.30
C TYR A 71 6.22 -9.68 -11.59
N PRO A 72 7.23 -9.35 -10.76
CA PRO A 72 8.10 -10.33 -10.09
C PRO A 72 7.40 -10.97 -8.87
N LEU A 73 6.26 -11.62 -9.12
CA LEU A 73 5.43 -12.28 -8.12
C LEU A 73 5.71 -13.77 -8.08
N THR A 74 5.75 -14.32 -6.88
CA THR A 74 5.87 -15.76 -6.62
C THR A 74 4.49 -16.36 -6.44
N GLU A 75 4.21 -17.50 -7.07
CA GLU A 75 2.97 -18.23 -6.86
C GLU A 75 2.97 -18.91 -5.49
N THR A 76 1.81 -18.91 -4.84
CA THR A 76 1.56 -19.80 -3.71
C THR A 76 1.23 -21.20 -4.21
N GLU A 77 1.15 -22.16 -3.29
CA GLU A 77 0.73 -23.54 -3.59
C GLU A 77 -0.79 -23.67 -3.85
N SER A 78 -1.56 -22.59 -3.71
CA SER A 78 -3.02 -22.60 -3.78
C SER A 78 -3.56 -21.51 -4.71
N GLY A 79 -4.58 -21.86 -5.49
CA GLY A 79 -5.32 -20.90 -6.32
C GLY A 79 -6.30 -20.01 -5.55
N ASP A 80 -6.35 -20.13 -4.21
CA ASP A 80 -7.19 -19.32 -3.33
C ASP A 80 -6.51 -17.98 -2.98
N TYR A 81 -7.25 -16.88 -3.18
CA TYR A 81 -6.82 -15.54 -2.83
C TYR A 81 -6.56 -15.36 -1.33
N VAL A 82 -7.19 -16.14 -0.46
CA VAL A 82 -6.95 -16.04 1.00
C VAL A 82 -5.48 -16.34 1.33
N VAL A 83 -4.92 -17.38 0.72
CA VAL A 83 -3.55 -17.85 1.01
C VAL A 83 -2.53 -16.79 0.62
N ARG A 84 -2.63 -16.22 -0.59
CA ARG A 84 -1.71 -15.16 -1.02
C ARG A 84 -1.86 -13.90 -0.18
N THR A 85 -3.08 -13.56 0.24
CA THR A 85 -3.30 -12.37 1.10
C THR A 85 -2.63 -12.58 2.46
N GLU A 86 -2.79 -13.76 3.05
CA GLU A 86 -2.15 -14.11 4.31
C GLU A 86 -0.63 -14.06 4.23
N TRP A 87 -0.03 -14.57 3.15
CA TRP A 87 1.43 -14.59 2.99
C TRP A 87 2.01 -13.20 2.73
N ASN A 88 1.33 -12.34 1.97
CA ASN A 88 1.76 -10.94 1.80
C ASN A 88 1.72 -10.16 3.13
N VAL A 89 0.72 -10.42 3.98
CA VAL A 89 0.69 -9.85 5.35
C VAL A 89 1.81 -10.42 6.22
N ARG A 90 2.04 -11.74 6.15
CA ARG A 90 3.06 -12.43 6.95
C ARG A 90 4.48 -11.96 6.62
N ASP A 91 4.78 -11.82 5.33
CA ASP A 91 6.12 -11.59 4.80
C ASP A 91 6.40 -10.10 4.51
N SER A 92 5.70 -9.21 5.21
CA SER A 92 5.95 -7.77 5.21
C SER A 92 6.08 -7.24 6.65
N ASP A 93 6.70 -6.07 6.79
CA ASP A 93 6.86 -5.39 8.08
C ASP A 93 5.57 -4.66 8.50
N GLY A 94 4.74 -4.30 7.53
CA GLY A 94 3.43 -3.70 7.75
C GLY A 94 2.58 -3.70 6.49
N THR A 95 1.27 -3.53 6.68
CA THR A 95 0.29 -3.50 5.59
C THR A 95 -0.39 -2.13 5.48
N LEU A 96 -0.25 -1.50 4.33
CA LEU A 96 -1.00 -0.31 3.93
C LEU A 96 -2.21 -0.75 3.09
N ILE A 97 -3.40 -0.40 3.54
CA ILE A 97 -4.65 -0.63 2.82
C ILE A 97 -5.14 0.69 2.23
N LEU A 98 -5.24 0.78 0.91
CA LEU A 98 -5.81 1.93 0.21
C LEU A 98 -7.28 1.64 -0.13
N ALA A 99 -8.21 2.26 0.59
CA ALA A 99 -9.64 2.00 0.41
C ALA A 99 -10.52 3.07 1.05
N GLY A 100 -11.78 3.15 0.58
CA GLY A 100 -12.85 3.77 1.35
C GLY A 100 -13.31 2.87 2.50
N ARG A 101 -13.81 3.48 3.59
CA ARG A 101 -14.54 2.74 4.64
C ARG A 101 -16.05 2.73 4.33
N PRO A 102 -16.80 1.68 4.75
CA PRO A 102 -16.33 0.48 5.43
C PRO A 102 -15.57 -0.49 4.50
N LEU A 103 -14.60 -1.22 5.06
CA LEU A 103 -13.87 -2.25 4.29
C LEU A 103 -14.76 -3.47 4.09
N THR A 104 -14.70 -4.08 2.91
CA THR A 104 -15.46 -5.30 2.56
C THR A 104 -14.58 -6.34 1.87
N GLY A 105 -15.10 -7.57 1.73
CA GLY A 105 -14.46 -8.63 0.96
C GLY A 105 -13.00 -8.93 1.33
N GLY A 106 -12.15 -9.07 0.30
CA GLY A 106 -10.72 -9.32 0.45
C GLY A 106 -9.99 -8.22 1.22
N THR A 107 -10.39 -6.96 1.05
CA THR A 107 -9.80 -5.82 1.77
C THR A 107 -10.05 -5.90 3.28
N ALA A 108 -11.28 -6.25 3.69
CA ALA A 108 -11.59 -6.49 5.10
C ALA A 108 -10.90 -7.74 5.67
N LEU A 109 -10.70 -8.77 4.84
CA LEU A 109 -9.88 -9.92 5.22
C LEU A 109 -8.43 -9.50 5.49
N THR A 110 -7.81 -8.67 4.64
CA THR A 110 -6.45 -8.18 4.85
C THR A 110 -6.29 -7.47 6.20
N GLU A 111 -7.20 -6.56 6.57
CA GLU A 111 -7.14 -5.88 7.87
C GLU A 111 -7.24 -6.86 9.04
N ARG A 112 -8.12 -7.88 8.93
CA ARG A 112 -8.26 -8.94 9.94
C ARG A 112 -7.02 -9.81 10.06
N LEU A 113 -6.38 -10.16 8.95
CA LEU A 113 -5.15 -10.95 8.91
C LEU A 113 -4.01 -10.19 9.57
N ALA A 114 -3.83 -8.91 9.24
CA ALA A 114 -2.79 -8.08 9.84
C ALA A 114 -2.96 -7.96 11.36
N LYS A 115 -4.20 -7.72 11.82
CA LYS A 115 -4.54 -7.72 13.25
C LYS A 115 -4.23 -9.05 13.92
N ARG A 116 -4.65 -10.17 13.32
CA ARG A 116 -4.43 -11.52 13.87
C ARG A 116 -2.94 -11.86 13.99
N GLN A 117 -2.13 -11.44 13.02
CA GLN A 117 -0.70 -11.67 13.00
C GLN A 117 0.10 -10.60 13.75
N GLN A 118 -0.57 -9.65 14.41
CA GLN A 118 0.06 -8.54 15.15
C GLN A 118 1.01 -7.71 14.28
N ARG A 119 0.68 -7.56 12.99
CA ARG A 119 1.43 -6.71 12.05
C ARG A 119 0.85 -5.30 12.06
N PRO A 120 1.69 -4.24 12.03
CA PRO A 120 1.24 -2.88 11.78
C PRO A 120 0.34 -2.81 10.55
N CYS A 121 -0.83 -2.18 10.69
CA CYS A 121 -1.80 -2.03 9.62
C CYS A 121 -2.33 -0.60 9.59
N ARG A 122 -2.24 0.05 8.43
CA ARG A 122 -2.78 1.40 8.22
C ARG A 122 -3.79 1.36 7.08
N VAL A 123 -4.96 1.95 7.29
CA VAL A 123 -5.94 2.19 6.23
C VAL A 123 -5.87 3.67 5.88
N ALA A 124 -5.76 3.98 4.60
CA ALA A 124 -5.73 5.34 4.07
C ALA A 124 -6.74 5.50 2.93
N PHE A 125 -7.31 6.69 2.81
CA PHE A 125 -8.27 7.04 1.78
C PHE A 125 -7.55 7.61 0.55
N PRO A 126 -7.49 6.90 -0.59
CA PRO A 126 -6.62 7.26 -1.70
C PRO A 126 -7.19 8.33 -2.65
N TYR A 127 -8.41 8.83 -2.40
CA TYR A 127 -9.06 9.83 -3.27
C TYR A 127 -8.72 11.28 -2.90
N SER A 128 -7.82 11.47 -1.93
CA SER A 128 -7.21 12.76 -1.64
C SER A 128 -5.83 12.57 -1.00
N ASP A 129 -5.08 13.66 -0.89
CA ASP A 129 -3.73 13.73 -0.33
C ASP A 129 -3.69 13.74 1.21
N ARG A 130 -4.85 13.95 1.85
CA ARG A 130 -5.02 14.11 3.31
C ARG A 130 -4.27 13.09 4.18
N ASP A 131 -4.12 11.86 3.71
CA ASP A 131 -3.57 10.76 4.50
C ASP A 131 -2.08 10.52 4.18
N VAL A 132 -1.52 11.12 3.11
CA VAL A 132 -0.15 10.87 2.63
C VAL A 132 0.87 11.12 3.74
N ALA A 133 0.87 12.31 4.34
CA ALA A 133 1.81 12.65 5.42
C ALA A 133 1.68 11.71 6.62
N SER A 134 0.45 11.34 7.01
CA SER A 134 0.22 10.40 8.11
C SER A 134 0.67 8.97 7.80
N VAL A 135 0.64 8.57 6.52
CA VAL A 135 1.14 7.26 6.07
C VAL A 135 2.67 7.27 6.07
N ALA A 136 3.31 8.35 5.60
CA ALA A 136 4.76 8.51 5.68
C ALA A 136 5.27 8.42 7.14
N GLU A 137 4.61 9.13 8.05
CA GLU A 137 4.91 9.06 9.49
C GLU A 137 4.71 7.64 10.05
N TRP A 138 3.63 6.96 9.64
CA TRP A 138 3.38 5.57 10.05
C TRP A 138 4.47 4.61 9.54
N LEU A 139 4.91 4.74 8.29
CA LEU A 139 6.02 3.96 7.73
C LEU A 139 7.30 4.15 8.55
N ALA A 140 7.67 5.41 8.82
CA ALA A 140 8.87 5.75 9.56
C ALA A 140 8.82 5.28 11.03
N THR A 141 7.71 5.53 11.72
CA THR A 141 7.52 5.18 13.14
C THR A 141 7.59 3.67 13.37
N ASN A 142 7.03 2.89 12.43
CA ASN A 142 7.03 1.43 12.51
C ASN A 142 8.27 0.80 11.86
N ARG A 143 9.20 1.61 11.34
CA ARG A 143 10.42 1.17 10.64
C ARG A 143 10.13 0.16 9.52
N ILE A 144 9.08 0.42 8.74
CA ILE A 144 8.64 -0.48 7.67
C ILE A 144 9.63 -0.38 6.51
N ARG A 145 10.28 -1.51 6.17
CA ARG A 145 11.20 -1.63 5.05
C ARG A 145 10.55 -2.40 3.90
N THR A 146 9.78 -3.43 4.21
CA THR A 146 8.90 -4.13 3.26
C THR A 146 7.44 -3.81 3.59
N VAL A 147 6.77 -3.05 2.73
CA VAL A 147 5.35 -2.71 2.88
C VAL A 147 4.49 -3.57 1.96
N ASN A 148 3.50 -4.25 2.54
CA ASN A 148 2.41 -4.84 1.76
C ASN A 148 1.38 -3.76 1.44
N ILE A 149 1.10 -3.52 0.16
CA ILE A 149 0.07 -2.58 -0.28
C ILE A 149 -1.09 -3.37 -0.88
N ALA A 150 -2.27 -3.17 -0.31
CA ALA A 150 -3.47 -3.92 -0.65
C ALA A 150 -4.71 -3.04 -0.74
N GLY A 151 -5.73 -3.50 -1.45
CA GLY A 151 -7.02 -2.81 -1.51
C GLY A 151 -8.03 -3.50 -2.40
N PRO A 152 -9.15 -2.82 -2.70
CA PRO A 152 -10.17 -3.34 -3.60
C PRO A 152 -9.62 -3.57 -5.00
N ARG A 153 -10.19 -4.58 -5.65
CA ARG A 153 -10.04 -4.81 -7.08
C ARG A 153 -10.84 -3.79 -7.88
N GLU A 154 -10.43 -3.54 -9.13
CA GLU A 154 -11.02 -2.48 -9.96
C GLU A 154 -12.53 -2.67 -10.14
N SER A 155 -12.98 -3.91 -10.36
CA SER A 155 -14.41 -4.22 -10.48
C SER A 155 -15.25 -3.93 -9.22
N GLN A 156 -14.64 -3.88 -8.04
CA GLN A 156 -15.33 -3.56 -6.78
C GLN A 156 -15.40 -2.06 -6.51
N GLN A 157 -14.41 -1.31 -6.97
CA GLN A 157 -14.34 0.12 -6.75
C GLN A 157 -13.71 0.79 -7.98
N PRO A 158 -14.51 1.08 -9.02
CA PRO A 158 -14.01 1.71 -10.23
C PRO A 158 -13.25 3.02 -9.94
N GLY A 159 -12.10 3.19 -10.60
CA GLY A 159 -11.17 4.30 -10.41
C GLY A 159 -10.19 4.11 -9.26
N ILE A 160 -10.24 3.00 -8.50
CA ILE A 160 -9.34 2.78 -7.37
C ILE A 160 -7.88 2.62 -7.80
N TYR A 161 -7.60 2.02 -8.97
CA TYR A 161 -6.25 1.98 -9.53
C TYR A 161 -5.66 3.39 -9.68
N ALA A 162 -6.37 4.29 -10.36
CA ALA A 162 -5.90 5.64 -10.63
C ALA A 162 -5.71 6.45 -9.33
N ALA A 163 -6.64 6.30 -8.38
CA ALA A 163 -6.53 6.92 -7.06
C ALA A 163 -5.30 6.39 -6.30
N ALA A 164 -5.05 5.08 -6.30
CA ALA A 164 -3.89 4.48 -5.66
C ALA A 164 -2.58 4.94 -6.31
N VAL A 165 -2.49 5.00 -7.65
CA VAL A 165 -1.32 5.54 -8.36
C VAL A 165 -1.04 6.98 -7.92
N ALA A 166 -2.05 7.86 -7.91
CA ALA A 166 -1.88 9.26 -7.50
C ALA A 166 -1.43 9.39 -6.03
N PHE A 167 -2.00 8.59 -5.13
CA PHE A 167 -1.64 8.56 -3.72
C PHE A 167 -0.19 8.08 -3.51
N LEU A 168 0.18 6.97 -4.14
CA LEU A 168 1.52 6.38 -4.02
C LEU A 168 2.58 7.23 -4.72
N GLY A 169 2.23 7.87 -5.84
CA GLY A 169 3.09 8.85 -6.50
C GLY A 169 3.50 9.96 -5.56
N GLN A 170 2.56 10.54 -4.82
CA GLN A 170 2.86 11.55 -3.79
C GLN A 170 3.65 10.99 -2.61
N LEU A 171 3.30 9.78 -2.16
CA LEU A 171 3.97 9.14 -1.02
C LEU A 171 5.45 8.84 -1.28
N PHE A 172 5.83 8.57 -2.53
CA PHE A 172 7.18 8.15 -2.91
C PHE A 172 7.90 9.15 -3.83
N SER A 173 7.40 10.38 -3.99
CA SER A 173 7.95 11.41 -4.91
C SER A 173 9.38 11.87 -4.63
N ASP A 174 9.92 11.57 -3.43
CA ASP A 174 11.20 12.12 -2.93
C ASP A 174 12.24 11.02 -2.57
N THR A 175 12.14 9.85 -3.22
CA THR A 175 13.15 8.77 -3.09
C THR A 175 14.17 8.88 -4.23
#